data_AF-A0A354FEG9-F1
#
_entry.id   AF-A0A354FEG9-F1
#
_cell.length_a   1.000
_cell.length_b   1.000
_cell.length_c   1.000
_cell.angle_alpha   90.00
_cell.angle_beta   90.00
_cell.angle_gamma   90.00
#
_symmetry.space_group_name_H-M   'P 1'
#
loop_
_entity.id
_entity.type
_entity.pdbx_description
1 polymer ?
#
loop_
_entity_poly.entity_id
_entity_poly.type
_entity_poly.pdbx_seq_one_letter_code
_entity_poly.pdbx_strand_id
1 'polypeptide(L)'
;MGTEQQQLQQLAQLYGIETSYHDIKGQQQQAGPDVLFAVLRCLGLEVENSGDVHNALRECKVERWQQCLEPVYAFFAGETPALAVRLSAEQVNEMADCKLELETGEVKNWETRLSELPEEQSAEVEGSSYVLKKLELPPLPLGYHHFTLTFSSASWETMVISAPERMYTLADSEKERIWGLFIPLYALRSADNWGVGDFSDMETLMQWAQKQGGGLVGTLPLLSTYLGQPFDPSPYAPVSKLFWNELYLDVARAPELEQCPAAQQLIQSPGFQEELEKLRNGDL
;
A
#
# COMPACT_ATOMS: atom_id res chain seq x y z
N MET A 1 12.34 36.74 6.67
CA MET A 1 13.23 35.57 6.85
C MET A 1 12.66 34.54 7.82
N GLY A 2 12.47 34.83 9.12
CA GLY A 2 11.91 33.83 10.07
C GLY A 2 10.49 33.36 9.73
N THR A 3 9.61 34.27 9.34
CA THR A 3 8.18 33.97 9.10
C THR A 3 7.94 33.15 7.83
N GLU A 4 8.69 33.40 6.76
CA GLU A 4 8.53 32.69 5.48
C GLU A 4 9.02 31.24 5.58
N GLN A 5 10.16 31.03 6.25
CA GLN A 5 10.67 29.69 6.50
C GLN A 5 9.75 28.89 7.41
N GLN A 6 9.15 29.54 8.42
CA GLN A 6 8.14 28.92 9.28
C GLN A 6 6.87 28.55 8.51
N GLN A 7 6.39 29.41 7.61
CA GLN A 7 5.23 29.10 6.77
C GLN A 7 5.50 27.93 5.82
N LEU A 8 6.69 27.86 5.23
CA LEU A 8 7.11 26.74 4.38
C LEU A 8 7.17 25.43 5.19
N GLN A 9 7.70 25.47 6.42
CA GLN A 9 7.70 24.31 7.31
C GLN A 9 6.30 23.89 7.74
N GLN A 10 5.41 24.84 8.03
CA GLN A 10 4.01 24.55 8.34
C GLN A 10 3.29 23.92 7.15
N LEU A 11 3.50 24.44 5.94
CA LEU A 11 2.95 23.85 4.72
C LEU A 11 3.48 22.42 4.53
N ALA A 12 4.79 22.21 4.67
CA ALA A 12 5.41 20.89 4.59
C ALA A 12 4.77 19.90 5.58
N GLN A 13 4.58 20.31 6.83
CA GLN A 13 3.94 19.48 7.86
C GLN A 13 2.49 19.13 7.54
N LEU A 14 1.72 20.04 6.93
CA LEU A 14 0.35 19.75 6.52
C LEU A 14 0.26 18.65 5.44
N TYR A 15 1.30 18.52 4.62
CA TYR A 15 1.44 17.44 3.62
C TYR A 15 2.19 16.20 4.16
N GLY A 16 2.42 16.13 5.48
CA GLY A 16 3.11 14.99 6.11
C GLY A 16 4.61 14.92 5.82
N ILE A 17 5.23 16.03 5.40
CA ILE A 17 6.66 16.09 5.15
C ILE A 17 7.38 16.38 6.47
N GLU A 18 8.18 15.41 6.92
CA GLU A 18 9.12 15.60 8.02
C GLU A 18 10.21 16.61 7.63
N THR A 19 10.32 17.70 8.38
CA THR A 19 11.28 18.78 8.07
C THR A 19 12.67 18.51 8.65
N SER A 20 12.81 17.48 9.50
CA SER A 20 14.07 17.07 10.11
C SER A 20 14.08 15.58 10.39
N TYR A 21 15.26 14.96 10.41
CA TYR A 21 15.42 13.54 10.73
C TYR A 21 16.78 13.28 11.39
N HIS A 22 16.97 12.11 11.98
CA HIS A 22 18.29 11.65 12.43
C HIS A 22 18.88 10.72 11.36
N ASP A 23 20.10 11.02 10.92
CA ASP A 23 20.79 10.20 9.92
C ASP A 23 21.36 8.88 10.53
N ILE A 24 21.97 8.05 9.68
CA ILE A 24 22.56 6.77 10.10
C ILE A 24 23.72 6.90 11.11
N LYS A 25 24.24 8.11 11.32
CA LYS A 25 25.26 8.43 12.33
C LYS A 25 24.65 9.03 13.59
N GLY A 26 23.32 9.12 13.66
CA GLY A 26 22.57 9.71 14.76
C GLY A 26 22.64 11.24 14.79
N GLN A 27 23.08 11.90 13.71
CA GLN A 27 23.12 13.35 13.65
C GLN A 27 21.77 13.89 13.17
N GLN A 28 21.29 14.93 13.83
CA GLN A 28 20.07 15.61 13.40
C GLN A 28 20.35 16.41 12.14
N GLN A 29 19.56 16.14 11.10
CA GLN A 29 19.57 16.83 9.82
C GLN A 29 18.29 17.65 9.69
N GLN A 30 18.40 18.85 9.13
CA GLN A 30 17.28 19.74 8.84
C GLN A 30 17.16 19.92 7.33
N ALA A 31 15.95 19.79 6.79
CA ALA A 31 15.69 20.06 5.38
C ALA A 31 15.88 21.55 5.05
N GLY A 32 16.66 21.83 3.99
CA GLY A 32 16.78 23.15 3.41
C GLY A 32 15.49 23.59 2.70
N PRO A 33 15.24 24.91 2.54
CA PRO A 33 14.05 25.41 1.84
C PRO A 33 13.90 24.89 0.41
N ASP A 34 15.01 24.76 -0.32
CA ASP A 34 15.09 24.24 -1.68
C ASP A 34 14.58 22.79 -1.78
N VAL A 35 14.94 21.95 -0.81
CA VAL A 35 14.45 20.58 -0.70
C VAL A 35 12.95 20.55 -0.43
N LEU A 36 12.46 21.38 0.50
CA LEU A 36 11.04 21.46 0.82
C LEU A 36 10.21 21.89 -0.41
N PHE A 37 10.65 22.90 -1.16
CA PHE A 37 10.00 23.28 -2.42
C PHE A 37 10.03 22.16 -3.47
N ALA A 38 11.13 21.43 -3.60
CA ALA A 38 11.22 20.31 -4.53
C ALA A 38 10.23 19.19 -4.18
N VAL A 39 10.16 18.79 -2.90
CA VAL A 39 9.25 17.74 -2.44
C VAL A 39 7.79 18.17 -2.57
N LEU A 40 7.44 19.39 -2.17
CA LEU A 40 6.07 19.91 -2.32
C LEU A 40 5.62 19.92 -3.79
N ARG A 41 6.52 20.29 -4.73
CA ARG A 41 6.21 20.19 -6.17
C ARG A 41 6.05 18.76 -6.66
N CYS A 42 6.84 17.81 -6.15
CA CYS A 42 6.65 16.39 -6.43
C CYS A 42 5.30 15.85 -5.91
N LEU A 43 4.76 16.44 -4.84
CA LEU A 43 3.40 16.16 -4.34
C LEU A 43 2.30 16.91 -5.09
N GLY A 44 2.65 17.69 -6.12
CA GLY A 44 1.71 18.36 -7.02
C GLY A 44 1.39 19.81 -6.69
N LEU A 45 2.07 20.44 -5.72
CA LEU A 45 1.86 21.87 -5.43
C LEU A 45 2.62 22.78 -6.39
N GLU A 46 1.98 23.87 -6.81
CA GLU A 46 2.60 24.95 -7.58
C GLU A 46 3.22 26.00 -6.64
N VAL A 47 4.35 25.67 -6.01
CA VAL A 47 5.07 26.56 -5.09
C VAL A 47 6.51 26.84 -5.55
N GLU A 48 6.80 28.09 -5.89
CA GLU A 48 8.14 28.55 -6.33
C GLU A 48 8.72 29.64 -5.41
N ASN A 49 7.87 30.43 -4.76
CA ASN A 49 8.26 31.56 -3.93
C ASN A 49 7.42 31.67 -2.64
N SER A 50 7.76 32.62 -1.76
CA SER A 50 7.08 32.79 -0.46
C SER A 50 5.62 33.24 -0.56
N GLY A 51 5.23 33.95 -1.63
CA GLY A 51 3.84 34.31 -1.90
C GLY A 51 2.99 33.08 -2.18
N ASP A 52 3.51 32.14 -2.98
CA ASP A 52 2.83 30.88 -3.30
C ASP A 52 2.62 30.05 -2.03
N VAL A 53 3.62 29.98 -1.15
CA VAL A 53 3.52 29.28 0.14
C VAL A 53 2.39 29.82 1.01
N HIS A 54 2.24 31.15 1.06
CA HIS A 54 1.19 31.77 1.86
C HIS A 54 -0.20 31.41 1.33
N ASN A 55 -0.40 31.49 0.00
CA ASN A 55 -1.66 31.14 -0.63
C ASN A 55 -1.97 29.64 -0.49
N ALA A 56 -1.00 28.77 -0.78
CA ALA A 56 -1.15 27.33 -0.63
C ALA A 56 -1.47 26.92 0.81
N LEU A 57 -0.86 27.56 1.81
CA LEU A 57 -1.15 27.31 3.23
C LEU A 57 -2.58 27.71 3.60
N ARG A 58 -3.06 28.82 3.05
CA ARG A 58 -4.43 29.30 3.25
C ARG A 58 -5.44 28.36 2.58
N GLU A 59 -5.20 28.00 1.32
CA GLU A 59 -6.05 27.09 0.53
C GLU A 59 -6.14 25.71 1.18
N CYS A 60 -5.01 25.10 1.56
CA CYS A 60 -4.99 23.80 2.23
C CYS A 60 -5.80 23.79 3.54
N LYS A 61 -5.77 24.89 4.32
CA LYS A 61 -6.60 25.02 5.53
C LYS A 61 -8.08 25.10 5.19
N VAL A 62 -8.45 25.87 4.17
CA VAL A 62 -9.84 25.98 3.72
C VAL A 62 -10.35 24.63 3.22
N GLU A 63 -9.62 23.98 2.31
CA GLU A 63 -9.98 22.67 1.74
C GLU A 63 -10.18 21.62 2.83
N ARG A 64 -9.25 21.56 3.80
CA ARG A 64 -9.35 20.61 4.92
C ARG A 64 -10.62 20.81 5.74
N TRP A 65 -11.04 22.05 6.00
CA TRP A 65 -12.26 22.33 6.76
C TRP A 65 -13.54 22.20 5.95
N GLN A 66 -13.47 22.35 4.63
CA GLN A 66 -14.58 22.08 3.71
C GLN A 66 -14.79 20.59 3.44
N GLN A 67 -13.76 19.78 3.68
CA GLN A 67 -13.85 18.33 3.55
C GLN A 67 -14.57 17.70 4.76
N CYS A 68 -15.86 17.42 4.56
CA CYS A 68 -16.77 16.88 5.58
C CYS A 68 -16.27 15.56 6.20
N LEU A 69 -15.80 14.61 5.38
CA LEU A 69 -15.25 13.31 5.80
C LEU A 69 -13.85 13.10 5.22
N GLU A 70 -12.97 12.41 5.96
CA GLU A 70 -11.73 11.87 5.38
C GLU A 70 -12.05 10.84 4.28
N PRO A 71 -11.21 10.69 3.25
CA PRO A 71 -11.50 9.76 2.15
C PRO A 71 -11.47 8.30 2.61
N VAL A 72 -10.66 8.00 3.62
CA VAL A 72 -10.49 6.66 4.20
C VAL A 72 -10.27 6.79 5.71
N TYR A 73 -10.93 5.92 6.47
CA TYR A 73 -10.64 5.68 7.88
C TYR A 73 -10.17 4.24 8.06
N ALA A 74 -9.14 4.03 8.89
CA ALA A 74 -8.67 2.70 9.25
C ALA A 74 -8.68 2.56 10.77
N PHE A 75 -9.31 1.49 11.26
CA PHE A 75 -9.47 1.18 12.69
C PHE A 75 -8.95 -0.23 12.97
N PHE A 76 -8.56 -0.50 14.21
CA PHE A 76 -8.34 -1.87 14.64
C PHE A 76 -9.64 -2.52 15.12
N ALA A 77 -9.84 -3.79 14.78
CA ALA A 77 -11.01 -4.54 15.20
C ALA A 77 -11.08 -4.66 16.74
N GLY A 78 -12.25 -4.35 17.29
CA GLY A 78 -12.47 -4.32 18.75
C GLY A 78 -12.44 -2.91 19.34
N GLU A 79 -11.96 -1.91 18.60
CA GLU A 79 -12.11 -0.50 18.96
C GLU A 79 -13.55 -0.01 18.71
N THR A 80 -13.90 1.14 19.27
CA THR A 80 -15.14 1.86 18.92
C THR A 80 -14.81 2.84 17.79
N PRO A 81 -15.08 2.47 16.51
CA PRO A 81 -14.74 3.30 15.37
C PRO A 81 -15.54 4.60 15.39
N ALA A 82 -14.88 5.72 15.07
CA ALA A 82 -15.54 7.01 15.00
C ALA A 82 -14.95 7.88 13.90
N LEU A 83 -15.84 8.52 13.15
CA LEU A 83 -15.50 9.37 12.03
C LEU A 83 -15.38 10.84 12.48
N ALA A 84 -14.37 11.51 11.95
CA ALA A 84 -14.17 12.94 12.05
C ALA A 84 -15.07 13.65 11.02
N VAL A 85 -16.14 14.31 11.48
CA VAL A 85 -17.11 15.01 10.62
C VAL A 85 -16.93 16.52 10.75
N ARG A 86 -16.52 17.19 9.67
CA ARG A 86 -16.34 18.64 9.63
C ARG A 86 -17.58 19.32 9.09
N LEU A 87 -18.08 20.29 9.83
CA LEU A 87 -19.35 20.98 9.54
C LEU A 87 -19.15 22.49 9.61
N SER A 88 -19.77 23.23 8.70
CA SER A 88 -19.94 24.67 8.85
C SER A 88 -21.00 24.96 9.92
N ALA A 89 -20.98 26.18 10.48
CA ALA A 89 -21.96 26.62 11.48
C ALA A 89 -23.43 26.45 11.02
N GLU A 90 -23.70 26.53 9.72
CA GLU A 90 -25.04 26.36 9.14
C GLU A 90 -25.49 24.89 9.17
N GLN A 91 -24.55 23.96 9.05
CA GLN A 91 -24.81 22.52 8.96
C GLN A 91 -24.97 21.85 10.33
N VAL A 92 -24.44 22.44 11.42
CA VAL A 92 -24.38 21.81 12.75
C VAL A 92 -25.75 21.35 13.25
N ASN A 93 -26.84 22.03 12.90
CA ASN A 93 -28.17 21.71 13.44
C ASN A 93 -29.00 20.75 12.57
N GLU A 94 -28.42 20.26 11.47
CA GLU A 94 -29.12 19.38 10.54
C GLU A 94 -29.31 17.96 11.08
N MET A 95 -30.32 17.28 10.52
CA MET A 95 -30.45 15.83 10.62
C MET A 95 -29.69 15.20 9.46
N ALA A 96 -28.90 14.17 9.76
CA ALA A 96 -28.12 13.45 8.77
C ALA A 96 -28.51 11.97 8.71
N ASP A 97 -28.67 11.47 7.49
CA ASP A 97 -28.84 10.05 7.19
C ASP A 97 -27.47 9.40 7.09
N CYS A 98 -27.26 8.37 7.90
CA CYS A 98 -26.04 7.57 7.92
C CYS A 98 -26.33 6.20 7.30
N LYS A 99 -25.56 5.81 6.29
CA LYS A 99 -25.59 4.49 5.68
C LYS A 99 -24.20 3.85 5.79
N LEU A 100 -24.13 2.68 6.41
CA LEU A 100 -22.93 1.84 6.45
C LEU A 100 -23.20 0.56 5.68
N GLU A 101 -22.43 0.34 4.62
CA GLU A 101 -22.43 -0.87 3.80
C GLU A 101 -21.19 -1.70 4.13
N LEU A 102 -21.41 -2.88 4.72
CA LEU A 102 -20.34 -3.80 5.07
C LEU A 102 -19.81 -4.52 3.83
N GLU A 103 -18.61 -5.10 3.92
CA GLU A 103 -17.98 -5.83 2.81
C GLU A 103 -18.85 -7.01 2.32
N THR A 104 -19.62 -7.58 3.25
CA THR A 104 -20.57 -8.68 3.00
C THR A 104 -21.80 -8.25 2.20
N GLY A 105 -22.00 -6.95 1.99
CA GLY A 105 -23.20 -6.37 1.37
C GLY A 105 -24.34 -6.09 2.37
N GLU A 106 -24.16 -6.39 3.66
CA GLU A 106 -25.13 -5.99 4.69
C GLU A 106 -25.12 -4.45 4.84
N VAL A 107 -26.31 -3.85 4.91
CA VAL A 107 -26.48 -2.40 5.05
C VAL A 107 -27.14 -2.05 6.37
N LYS A 108 -26.54 -1.10 7.09
CA LYS A 108 -27.07 -0.50 8.32
C LYS A 108 -27.37 0.97 8.06
N ASN A 109 -28.58 1.40 8.42
CA ASN A 109 -29.02 2.79 8.27
C ASN A 109 -29.48 3.34 9.62
N TRP A 110 -29.15 4.59 9.90
CA TRP A 110 -29.66 5.33 11.04
C TRP A 110 -29.64 6.83 10.77
N GLU A 111 -30.44 7.58 11.52
CA GLU A 111 -30.43 9.04 11.49
C GLU A 111 -29.73 9.57 12.73
N THR A 112 -29.03 10.70 12.60
CA THR A 112 -28.42 11.39 13.73
C THR A 112 -28.59 12.91 13.59
N ARG A 113 -28.73 13.61 14.71
CA ARG A 113 -28.68 15.06 14.73
C ARG A 113 -27.23 15.50 14.90
N LEU A 114 -26.72 16.27 13.94
CA LEU A 114 -25.31 16.68 13.92
C LEU A 114 -24.91 17.54 15.14
N SER A 115 -25.87 18.22 15.77
CA SER A 115 -25.63 19.05 16.95
C SER A 115 -25.46 18.24 18.25
N GLU A 116 -25.89 16.98 18.26
CA GLU A 116 -25.74 16.07 19.41
C GLU A 116 -24.39 15.35 19.40
N LEU A 117 -23.66 15.39 18.27
CA LEU A 117 -22.34 14.79 18.17
C LEU A 117 -21.32 15.53 19.06
N PRO A 118 -20.43 14.81 19.77
CA PRO A 118 -19.36 15.43 20.53
C PRO A 118 -18.47 16.33 19.66
N GLU A 119 -18.17 17.53 20.15
CA GLU A 119 -17.23 18.46 19.51
C GLU A 119 -15.81 18.17 19.95
N GLU A 120 -14.89 17.98 19.00
CA GLU A 120 -13.47 17.79 19.28
C GLU A 120 -12.68 19.08 19.08
N GLN A 121 -13.03 19.88 18.08
CA GLN A 121 -12.33 21.10 17.73
C GLN A 121 -13.25 22.09 17.00
N SER A 122 -12.96 23.38 17.15
CA SER A 122 -13.57 24.44 16.35
C SER A 122 -12.48 25.31 15.69
N ALA A 123 -12.77 25.88 14.52
CA ALA A 123 -11.89 26.84 13.88
C ALA A 123 -12.68 27.92 13.13
N GLU A 124 -12.05 29.07 12.96
CA GLU A 124 -12.50 30.11 12.04
C GLU A 124 -11.53 30.16 10.86
N VAL A 125 -12.05 29.98 9.65
CA VAL A 125 -11.26 29.93 8.42
C VAL A 125 -11.93 30.82 7.39
N GLU A 126 -11.22 31.86 6.93
CA GLU A 126 -11.74 32.83 5.95
C GLU A 126 -13.08 33.47 6.36
N GLY A 127 -13.26 33.73 7.67
CA GLY A 127 -14.49 34.32 8.21
C GLY A 127 -15.69 33.36 8.31
N SER A 128 -15.49 32.07 8.00
CA SER A 128 -16.46 31.01 8.21
C SER A 128 -16.10 30.18 9.44
N SER A 129 -17.08 29.90 10.29
CA SER A 129 -16.90 29.05 11.47
C SER A 129 -17.16 27.59 11.11
N TYR A 130 -16.23 26.72 11.51
CA TYR A 130 -16.31 25.28 11.35
C TYR A 130 -16.13 24.58 12.70
N VAL A 131 -16.77 23.42 12.81
CA VAL A 131 -16.61 22.50 13.94
C VAL A 131 -16.26 21.11 13.43
N LEU A 132 -15.38 20.43 14.16
CA LEU A 132 -15.05 19.03 13.99
C LEU A 132 -15.82 18.24 15.05
N LYS A 133 -16.68 17.33 14.59
CA LYS A 133 -17.53 16.48 15.41
C LYS A 133 -17.10 15.03 15.26
N LYS A 134 -17.38 14.23 16.29
CA LYS A 134 -17.11 12.80 16.31
C LYS A 134 -18.40 11.99 16.09
N LEU A 135 -18.47 11.23 15.00
CA LEU A 135 -19.58 10.33 14.70
C LEU A 135 -19.18 8.88 14.97
N GLU A 136 -19.71 8.27 16.02
CA GLU A 136 -19.45 6.86 16.32
C GLU A 136 -20.16 5.94 15.32
N LEU A 137 -19.47 4.90 14.89
CA LEU A 137 -20.01 3.85 14.04
C LEU A 137 -20.35 2.61 14.88
N PRO A 138 -21.32 1.78 14.45
CA PRO A 138 -21.54 0.49 15.07
C PRO A 138 -20.29 -0.41 14.92
N PRO A 139 -20.14 -1.46 15.76
CA PRO A 139 -19.03 -2.40 15.64
C PRO A 139 -18.89 -2.97 14.22
N LEU A 140 -17.64 -3.01 13.74
CA LEU A 140 -17.29 -3.43 12.39
C LEU A 140 -16.61 -4.80 12.41
N PRO A 141 -17.04 -5.76 11.56
CA PRO A 141 -16.24 -6.96 11.30
C PRO A 141 -14.91 -6.56 10.63
N LEU A 142 -13.96 -7.49 10.51
CA LEU A 142 -12.76 -7.25 9.69
C LEU A 142 -13.18 -7.07 8.23
N GLY A 143 -12.55 -6.11 7.54
CA GLY A 143 -12.80 -5.91 6.12
C GLY A 143 -12.80 -4.47 5.64
N TYR A 144 -13.27 -4.29 4.40
CA TYR A 144 -13.43 -3.02 3.71
C TYR A 144 -14.92 -2.65 3.63
N HIS A 145 -15.29 -1.54 4.24
CA HIS A 145 -16.68 -1.08 4.32
C HIS A 145 -16.82 0.28 3.66
N HIS A 146 -18.04 0.65 3.31
CA HIS A 146 -18.36 1.96 2.74
C HIS A 146 -19.34 2.69 3.65
N PHE A 147 -19.03 3.95 3.96
CA PHE A 147 -19.92 4.80 4.74
C PHE A 147 -20.36 6.00 3.92
N THR A 148 -21.65 6.30 3.97
CA THR A 148 -22.27 7.45 3.31
C THR A 148 -23.01 8.28 4.36
N LEU A 149 -22.72 9.58 4.38
CA LEU A 149 -23.41 10.58 5.20
C LEU A 149 -24.18 11.51 4.27
N THR A 150 -25.49 11.69 4.50
CA THR A 150 -26.33 12.57 3.67
C THR A 150 -27.03 13.60 4.55
N PHE A 151 -26.93 14.87 4.18
CA PHE A 151 -27.70 15.98 4.76
C PHE A 151 -27.71 17.17 3.78
N SER A 152 -28.63 18.12 3.93
CA SER A 152 -28.76 19.27 3.02
C SER A 152 -28.81 18.92 1.52
N SER A 153 -29.37 17.76 1.15
CA SER A 153 -29.38 17.22 -0.22
C SER A 153 -27.99 16.92 -0.83
N ALA A 154 -26.94 16.96 -0.01
CA ALA A 154 -25.58 16.57 -0.36
C ALA A 154 -25.22 15.24 0.30
N SER A 155 -24.29 14.51 -0.30
CA SER A 155 -23.83 13.19 0.14
C SER A 155 -22.32 13.15 0.16
N TRP A 156 -21.75 12.61 1.24
CA TRP A 156 -20.32 12.40 1.42
C TRP A 156 -20.05 10.92 1.67
N GLU A 157 -19.03 10.40 1.00
CA GLU A 157 -18.68 8.99 1.04
C GLU A 157 -17.25 8.80 1.55
N THR A 158 -17.02 7.71 2.27
CA THR A 158 -15.70 7.33 2.78
C THR A 158 -15.56 5.82 2.89
N MET A 159 -14.34 5.33 2.68
CA MET A 159 -14.00 3.93 2.94
C MET A 159 -13.65 3.75 4.42
N VAL A 160 -14.22 2.73 5.05
CA VAL A 160 -13.92 2.37 6.43
C VAL A 160 -13.27 0.99 6.46
N ILE A 161 -12.01 0.94 6.86
CA ILE A 161 -11.21 -0.28 6.95
C ILE A 161 -11.16 -0.73 8.41
N SER A 162 -11.55 -1.97 8.66
CA SER A 162 -11.42 -2.62 9.97
C SER A 162 -10.34 -3.70 9.87
N ALA A 163 -9.19 -3.43 10.47
CA ALA A 163 -7.98 -4.25 10.38
C ALA A 163 -7.74 -5.05 11.67
N PRO A 164 -7.10 -6.24 11.60
CA PRO A 164 -6.75 -6.96 12.82
C PRO A 164 -5.58 -6.26 13.54
N GLU A 165 -5.58 -6.25 14.88
CA GLU A 165 -4.45 -5.73 15.67
C GLU A 165 -3.16 -6.54 15.48
N ARG A 166 -3.30 -7.82 15.09
CA ARG A 166 -2.19 -8.76 14.95
C ARG A 166 -2.23 -9.39 13.57
N MET A 167 -1.07 -9.48 12.95
CA MET A 167 -0.90 -10.25 11.73
C MET A 167 -1.14 -11.75 11.99
N TYR A 168 -1.46 -12.48 10.93
CA TYR A 168 -1.47 -13.93 10.97
C TYR A 168 -0.07 -14.46 11.35
N THR A 169 -0.04 -15.40 12.29
CA THR A 169 1.17 -16.12 12.67
C THR A 169 0.96 -17.60 12.46
N LEU A 170 1.97 -18.28 11.90
CA LEU A 170 1.95 -19.73 11.66
C LEU A 170 1.85 -20.56 12.96
N ALA A 171 2.09 -19.95 14.12
CA ALA A 171 2.10 -20.60 15.41
C ALA A 171 0.95 -20.08 16.29
N ASP A 172 -0.11 -20.88 16.44
CA ASP A 172 -1.09 -20.71 17.52
C ASP A 172 -0.52 -21.10 18.90
N SER A 173 0.70 -21.64 18.93
CA SER A 173 1.38 -22.05 20.15
C SER A 173 2.75 -21.38 20.23
N GLU A 174 3.03 -20.69 21.34
CA GLU A 174 4.32 -20.08 21.68
C GLU A 174 5.49 -21.08 21.80
N LYS A 175 5.37 -22.31 21.26
CA LYS A 175 6.20 -23.47 21.65
C LYS A 175 6.95 -24.17 20.53
N GLU A 176 6.71 -23.88 19.25
CA GLU A 176 7.45 -24.53 18.17
C GLU A 176 8.37 -23.56 17.43
N ARG A 177 9.68 -23.74 17.63
CA ARG A 177 10.70 -23.06 16.84
C ARG A 177 10.73 -23.68 15.45
N ILE A 178 10.38 -22.91 14.43
CA ILE A 178 10.47 -23.32 13.03
C ILE A 178 11.83 -22.88 12.48
N TRP A 179 12.47 -23.75 11.70
CA TRP A 179 13.60 -23.37 10.85
C TRP A 179 13.19 -23.50 9.38
N GLY A 180 13.90 -22.80 8.50
CA GLY A 180 13.66 -22.83 7.07
C GLY A 180 14.89 -22.51 6.25
N LEU A 181 14.72 -22.57 4.93
CA LEU A 181 15.75 -22.23 3.95
C LEU A 181 15.44 -20.89 3.31
N PHE A 182 16.49 -20.17 2.93
CA PHE A 182 16.37 -19.00 2.06
C PHE A 182 17.34 -19.17 0.89
N ILE A 183 16.81 -19.13 -0.33
CA ILE A 183 17.62 -19.21 -1.54
C ILE A 183 16.98 -18.39 -2.66
N PRO A 184 17.75 -17.55 -3.39
CA PRO A 184 17.27 -16.96 -4.62
C PRO A 184 16.84 -18.03 -5.63
N LEU A 185 15.58 -18.00 -6.07
CA LEU A 185 15.04 -19.01 -6.97
C LEU A 185 15.88 -19.16 -8.24
N TYR A 186 16.28 -18.05 -8.86
CA TYR A 186 17.12 -18.07 -10.07
C TYR A 186 18.45 -18.82 -9.88
N ALA A 187 18.93 -18.99 -8.65
CA ALA A 187 20.18 -19.67 -8.34
C ALA A 187 20.02 -21.19 -8.17
N LEU A 188 18.80 -21.72 -8.13
CA LEU A 188 18.58 -23.16 -8.07
C LEU A 188 19.00 -23.84 -9.37
N ARG A 189 19.62 -25.00 -9.23
CA ARG A 189 20.06 -25.85 -10.34
C ARG A 189 19.47 -27.24 -10.15
N SER A 190 18.89 -27.79 -11.20
CA SER A 190 18.38 -29.16 -11.23
C SER A 190 18.71 -29.85 -12.55
N ALA A 191 18.41 -31.15 -12.65
CA ALA A 191 18.60 -31.93 -13.87
C ALA A 191 17.68 -31.49 -15.03
N ASP A 192 16.60 -30.78 -14.72
CA ASP A 192 15.49 -30.59 -15.66
C ASP A 192 15.23 -29.11 -16.02
N ASN A 193 15.67 -28.16 -15.19
CA ASN A 193 15.44 -26.73 -15.43
C ASN A 193 16.21 -26.15 -16.64
N TRP A 194 15.80 -24.97 -17.12
CA TRP A 194 16.38 -24.38 -18.32
C TRP A 194 17.58 -23.46 -18.05
N GLY A 195 18.43 -23.83 -17.09
CA GLY A 195 19.62 -23.07 -16.71
C GLY A 195 19.36 -21.97 -15.68
N VAL A 196 18.11 -21.79 -15.28
CA VAL A 196 17.67 -20.93 -14.18
C VAL A 196 16.69 -21.74 -13.34
N GLY A 197 16.68 -21.52 -12.03
CA GLY A 197 15.73 -22.21 -11.17
C GLY A 197 14.29 -21.78 -11.42
N ASP A 198 13.35 -22.72 -11.41
CA ASP A 198 11.93 -22.50 -11.72
C ASP A 198 10.98 -22.96 -10.58
N PHE A 199 9.67 -22.82 -10.76
CA PHE A 199 8.69 -23.21 -9.75
C PHE A 199 8.72 -24.71 -9.39
N SER A 200 9.15 -25.59 -10.29
CA SER A 200 9.31 -27.03 -10.00
C SER A 200 10.53 -27.29 -9.13
N ASP A 201 11.61 -26.54 -9.33
CA ASP A 201 12.77 -26.59 -8.45
C ASP A 201 12.43 -26.11 -7.03
N MET A 202 11.65 -25.02 -6.94
CA MET A 202 11.16 -24.51 -5.66
C MET A 202 10.28 -25.54 -4.95
N GLU A 203 9.35 -26.18 -5.67
CA GLU A 203 8.51 -27.27 -5.15
C GLU A 203 9.38 -28.43 -4.61
N THR A 204 10.39 -28.84 -5.37
CA THR A 204 11.33 -29.91 -4.98
C THR A 204 12.10 -29.54 -3.71
N LEU A 205 12.58 -28.30 -3.61
CA LEU A 205 13.29 -27.80 -2.44
C LEU A 205 12.36 -27.75 -1.20
N MET A 206 11.12 -27.31 -1.37
CA MET A 206 10.12 -27.29 -0.30
C MET A 206 9.84 -28.69 0.23
N GLN A 207 9.63 -29.67 -0.66
CA GLN A 207 9.43 -31.07 -0.28
C GLN A 207 10.65 -31.65 0.44
N TRP A 208 11.86 -31.33 -0.03
CA TRP A 208 13.09 -31.74 0.64
C TRP A 208 13.22 -31.12 2.04
N ALA A 209 13.01 -29.81 2.17
CA ALA A 209 13.07 -29.10 3.45
C ALA A 209 12.08 -29.68 4.46
N GLN A 210 10.85 -29.95 4.03
CA GLN A 210 9.83 -30.59 4.87
C GLN A 210 10.27 -31.98 5.36
N LYS A 211 10.87 -32.81 4.49
CA LYS A 211 11.42 -34.12 4.89
C LYS A 211 12.55 -34.00 5.92
N GLN A 212 13.27 -32.89 5.96
CA GLN A 212 14.27 -32.59 6.98
C GLN A 212 13.68 -31.97 8.26
N GLY A 213 12.36 -31.75 8.32
CA GLY A 213 11.69 -31.09 9.44
C GLY A 213 11.71 -29.56 9.38
N GLY A 214 12.05 -28.97 8.22
CA GLY A 214 11.94 -27.53 7.97
C GLY A 214 10.49 -27.13 7.68
N GLY A 215 10.09 -25.93 8.12
CA GLY A 215 8.73 -25.42 7.97
C GLY A 215 8.58 -24.22 7.04
N LEU A 216 9.68 -23.77 6.41
CA LEU A 216 9.67 -22.58 5.54
C LEU A 216 10.74 -22.69 4.45
N VAL A 217 10.41 -22.24 3.23
CA VAL A 217 11.37 -21.91 2.18
C VAL A 217 11.04 -20.52 1.65
N GLY A 218 12.01 -19.61 1.69
CA GLY A 218 11.90 -18.25 1.17
C GLY A 218 12.83 -18.02 -0.02
N THR A 219 12.47 -17.05 -0.86
CA THR A 219 13.26 -16.58 -2.01
C THR A 219 13.21 -15.06 -2.10
N LEU A 220 14.04 -14.49 -2.97
CA LEU A 220 13.92 -13.10 -3.43
C LEU A 220 12.57 -12.85 -4.14
N PRO A 221 12.13 -11.58 -4.27
CA PRO A 221 10.90 -11.24 -4.97
C PRO A 221 10.78 -11.87 -6.36
N LEU A 222 9.61 -12.43 -6.65
CA LEU A 222 9.28 -13.13 -7.90
C LEU A 222 8.47 -12.23 -8.85
N LEU A 223 8.73 -10.93 -8.79
CA LEU A 223 7.97 -9.89 -9.47
C LEU A 223 8.44 -9.73 -10.92
N SER A 224 7.56 -9.27 -11.79
CA SER A 224 7.86 -9.10 -13.21
C SER A 224 9.05 -8.16 -13.47
N THR A 225 9.91 -8.54 -14.41
CA THR A 225 11.14 -7.81 -14.77
C THR A 225 11.25 -7.64 -16.29
N TYR A 226 12.07 -6.71 -16.76
CA TYR A 226 12.40 -6.65 -18.18
C TYR A 226 13.51 -7.66 -18.51
N LEU A 227 13.13 -8.74 -19.19
CA LEU A 227 14.05 -9.74 -19.73
C LEU A 227 14.58 -9.39 -21.13
N GLY A 228 14.07 -8.30 -21.71
CA GLY A 228 14.44 -7.75 -23.02
C GLY A 228 15.36 -6.52 -22.91
N GLN A 229 15.00 -5.42 -23.56
CA GLN A 229 15.73 -4.15 -23.48
C GLN A 229 14.82 -3.02 -22.96
N PRO A 230 15.21 -2.29 -21.89
CA PRO A 230 16.44 -2.49 -21.11
C PRO A 230 16.40 -3.79 -20.31
N PHE A 231 17.51 -4.51 -20.23
CA PHE A 231 17.61 -5.70 -19.38
C PHE A 231 17.91 -5.27 -17.93
N ASP A 232 16.98 -5.54 -17.01
CA ASP A 232 17.18 -5.29 -15.57
C ASP A 232 16.70 -6.51 -14.78
N PRO A 233 17.61 -7.44 -14.44
CA PRO A 233 17.28 -8.66 -13.71
C PRO A 233 17.14 -8.42 -12.20
N SER A 234 17.26 -7.18 -11.70
CA SER A 234 17.18 -6.90 -10.28
C SER A 234 15.79 -7.20 -9.73
N PRO A 235 15.64 -8.11 -8.74
CA PRO A 235 14.35 -8.42 -8.14
C PRO A 235 13.78 -7.25 -7.32
N TYR A 236 14.56 -6.17 -7.12
CA TYR A 236 14.16 -4.96 -6.41
C TYR A 236 13.81 -3.79 -7.35
N ALA A 237 13.97 -3.96 -8.66
CA ALA A 237 13.55 -3.00 -9.68
C ALA A 237 12.48 -3.62 -10.63
N PRO A 238 11.36 -4.14 -10.09
CA PRO A 238 10.36 -4.79 -10.90
C PRO A 238 9.61 -3.78 -11.79
N VAL A 239 9.13 -4.26 -12.93
CA VAL A 239 8.19 -3.51 -13.79
C VAL A 239 6.88 -3.26 -13.04
N SER A 240 6.45 -4.25 -12.25
CA SER A 240 5.25 -4.16 -11.43
C SER A 240 5.38 -4.99 -10.16
N LYS A 241 4.81 -4.50 -9.06
CA LYS A 241 4.65 -5.27 -7.82
C LYS A 241 3.36 -6.11 -7.79
N LEU A 242 2.57 -6.08 -8.86
CA LEU A 242 1.29 -6.78 -9.00
C LEU A 242 1.37 -8.06 -9.85
N PHE A 243 2.40 -8.21 -10.67
CA PHE A 243 2.53 -9.32 -11.63
C PHE A 243 3.75 -10.18 -11.31
N TRP A 244 3.63 -11.47 -11.63
CA TRP A 244 4.68 -12.46 -11.47
C TRP A 244 5.69 -12.43 -12.61
N ASN A 245 6.91 -12.88 -12.35
CA ASN A 245 7.94 -13.07 -13.36
C ASN A 245 7.77 -14.39 -14.11
N GLU A 246 7.53 -14.31 -15.41
CA GLU A 246 7.37 -15.44 -16.31
C GLU A 246 8.64 -16.28 -16.50
N LEU A 247 9.83 -15.75 -16.16
CA LEU A 247 11.11 -16.48 -16.23
C LEU A 247 11.08 -17.78 -15.41
N TYR A 248 10.34 -17.79 -14.31
CA TYR A 248 10.30 -18.92 -13.36
C TYR A 248 9.27 -20.00 -13.72
N LEU A 249 8.60 -19.89 -14.87
CA LEU A 249 7.67 -20.91 -15.34
C LEU A 249 8.44 -22.15 -15.79
N ASP A 250 8.05 -23.31 -15.26
CA ASP A 250 8.43 -24.60 -15.83
C ASP A 250 7.56 -24.86 -17.06
N VAL A 251 8.11 -24.54 -18.24
CA VAL A 251 7.45 -24.73 -19.54
C VAL A 251 7.25 -26.22 -19.84
N ALA A 252 8.13 -27.11 -19.35
CA ALA A 252 8.02 -28.54 -19.61
C ALA A 252 6.81 -29.19 -18.93
N ARG A 253 6.30 -28.58 -17.84
CA ARG A 253 5.06 -28.98 -17.16
C ARG A 253 3.80 -28.31 -17.68
N ALA A 254 3.88 -27.38 -18.65
CA ALA A 254 2.70 -26.75 -19.21
C ALA A 254 1.84 -27.78 -19.99
N PRO A 255 0.56 -28.02 -19.63
CA PRO A 255 -0.28 -29.02 -20.30
C PRO A 255 -0.43 -28.79 -21.82
N GLU A 256 -0.38 -27.54 -22.25
CA GLU A 256 -0.47 -27.14 -23.65
C GLU A 256 0.74 -27.57 -24.47
N LEU A 257 1.90 -27.84 -23.84
CA LEU A 257 3.09 -28.29 -24.55
C LEU A 257 2.87 -29.66 -25.20
N GLU A 258 2.15 -30.57 -24.53
CA GLU A 258 1.78 -31.89 -25.07
C GLU A 258 0.93 -31.77 -26.35
N GLN A 259 0.18 -30.68 -26.48
CA GLN A 259 -0.75 -30.43 -27.58
C GLN A 259 -0.14 -29.56 -28.69
N CYS A 260 1.14 -29.16 -28.56
CA CYS A 260 1.82 -28.29 -29.51
C CYS A 260 3.01 -29.00 -30.18
N PRO A 261 2.79 -29.77 -31.27
CA PRO A 261 3.87 -30.45 -31.99
C PRO A 261 4.99 -29.52 -32.44
N ALA A 262 4.67 -28.28 -32.81
CA ALA A 262 5.67 -27.29 -33.23
C ALA A 262 6.62 -26.91 -32.08
N ALA A 263 6.10 -26.71 -30.86
CA ALA A 263 6.92 -26.44 -29.69
C ALA A 263 7.77 -27.64 -29.29
N GLN A 264 7.20 -28.85 -29.35
CA GLN A 264 7.95 -30.10 -29.09
C GLN A 264 9.12 -30.27 -30.07
N GLN A 265 8.87 -30.06 -31.36
CA GLN A 265 9.90 -30.13 -32.40
C GLN A 265 11.00 -29.08 -32.19
N LEU A 266 10.63 -27.86 -31.77
CA LEU A 266 11.60 -26.80 -31.46
C LEU A 266 12.47 -27.20 -30.27
N ILE A 267 11.87 -27.64 -29.15
CA ILE A 267 12.59 -28.05 -27.94
C ILE A 267 13.52 -29.23 -28.25
N GLN A 268 13.09 -30.20 -29.05
CA GLN A 268 13.90 -31.36 -29.43
C GLN A 268 14.95 -31.05 -30.52
N SER A 269 14.96 -29.83 -31.07
CA SER A 269 15.90 -29.48 -32.13
C SER A 269 17.34 -29.43 -31.61
N PRO A 270 18.35 -29.80 -32.43
CA PRO A 270 19.75 -29.79 -31.99
C PRO A 270 20.22 -28.43 -31.46
N GLY A 271 19.83 -27.33 -32.11
CA GLY A 271 20.22 -25.99 -31.71
C GLY A 271 19.61 -25.56 -30.37
N PHE A 272 18.37 -25.97 -30.08
CA PHE A 272 17.76 -25.71 -28.78
C PHE A 272 18.47 -26.50 -27.68
N GLN A 273 18.74 -27.80 -27.91
CA GLN A 273 19.41 -28.66 -26.94
C GLN A 273 20.85 -28.18 -26.65
N GLU A 274 21.59 -27.73 -27.67
CA GLU A 274 22.95 -27.18 -27.49
C GLU A 274 22.94 -25.91 -26.63
N GLU A 275 22.02 -24.97 -26.88
CA GLU A 275 21.93 -23.75 -26.06
C GLU A 275 21.44 -24.07 -24.64
N LEU A 276 20.49 -25.00 -24.49
CA LEU A 276 20.02 -25.46 -23.18
C LEU A 276 21.16 -26.07 -22.36
N GLU A 277 21.96 -26.96 -22.94
CA GLU A 277 23.14 -27.54 -22.28
C GLU A 277 24.15 -26.47 -21.86
N LYS A 278 24.37 -25.47 -22.72
CA LYS A 278 25.25 -24.34 -22.42
C LYS A 278 24.73 -23.49 -21.25
N LEU A 279 23.44 -23.16 -21.22
CA LEU A 279 22.82 -22.41 -20.12
C LEU A 279 22.84 -23.19 -18.80
N ARG A 280 22.62 -24.51 -18.86
CA ARG A 280 22.66 -25.39 -17.68
C ARG A 280 24.06 -25.55 -17.09
N ASN A 281 25.08 -25.58 -17.94
CA ASN A 281 26.49 -25.72 -17.53
C ASN A 281 27.21 -24.39 -17.29
N GLY A 282 26.62 -23.26 -17.69
CA GLY A 282 27.20 -21.95 -17.44
C GLY A 282 27.18 -21.57 -15.96
N ASP A 283 28.19 -20.83 -15.51
CA ASP A 283 28.17 -20.19 -14.19
C ASP A 283 27.01 -19.19 -14.09
N LEU A 284 26.48 -19.01 -12.88
CA LEU A 284 25.50 -17.95 -12.57
C LEU A 284 26.13 -16.56 -12.64
#